data_AF-A0A538GKQ6-F1
#
_entry.id   AF-A0A538GKQ6-F1
#
_cell.length_a   1.000
_cell.length_b   1.000
_cell.length_c   1.000
_cell.angle_alpha   90.00
_cell.angle_beta   90.00
_cell.angle_gamma   90.00
#
_symmetry.space_group_name_H-M   'P 1'
#
loop_
_entity.id
_entity.type
_entity.pdbx_description
1 polymer ?
#
loop_
_entity_poly.entity_id
_entity_poly.type
_entity_poly.pdbx_seq_one_letter_code
_entity_poly.pdbx_strand_id
1 'polypeptide(L)'
;MARLIRTEKEVEGRFEEVWLVVEEDPLEQWPEGPLAVVGKPAPRKDGHERVRGEARYTADLKLPGMLHAAVLRSPHAHAKVRRIDLAPALALPGVRAAIGPGEAHGLEEEAGFSGAAVAAVAADTFGQARAAAEAIEVEWEELEVVLDPDEAVKRELLTDEEPRRYERGDVEKAFAEADVVVEATYRTQTVLHNSLETHQALCEWQGDTLHVYISTQFIWGIRQAVADTLGLPEDKVRVVCEYMGGGFGSKNGPDEYTYVAAELAKRTGRPVRCALTRREEHTSAGNRNATIQRLRAGARSDGTIVA
;
A
#
# COMPACT_ATOMS: atom_id res chain seq x y z
N MET A 1 3.20 -26.76 31.40
CA MET A 1 4.66 -26.86 31.67
C MET A 1 5.34 -27.05 30.32
N ALA A 2 6.40 -26.30 30.01
CA ALA A 2 7.14 -26.54 28.77
C ALA A 2 7.86 -27.89 28.87
N ARG A 3 7.58 -28.80 27.93
CA ARG A 3 8.28 -30.09 27.81
C ARG A 3 9.02 -30.13 26.48
N LEU A 4 10.26 -30.58 26.53
CA LEU A 4 11.03 -30.91 25.33
C LEU A 4 10.62 -32.30 24.87
N ILE A 5 9.99 -32.38 23.71
CA ILE A 5 9.74 -33.65 23.04
C ILE A 5 10.72 -33.82 21.89
N ARG A 6 11.36 -34.98 21.85
CA ARG A 6 12.13 -35.43 20.70
C ARG A 6 11.16 -36.04 19.71
N THR A 7 11.04 -35.44 18.53
CA THR A 7 10.26 -36.01 17.44
C THR A 7 11.15 -36.18 16.23
N GLU A 8 10.84 -37.21 15.46
CA GLU A 8 11.43 -37.39 14.14
C GLU A 8 10.56 -36.59 13.16
N LYS A 9 11.15 -35.60 12.50
CA LYS A 9 10.50 -34.91 11.40
C LYS A 9 10.95 -35.59 10.11
N GLU A 10 10.01 -36.28 9.48
CA GLU A 10 10.22 -36.75 8.12
C GLU A 10 9.90 -35.61 7.15
N VAL A 11 10.88 -35.25 6.34
CA VAL A 11 10.66 -34.49 5.12
C VAL A 11 11.23 -35.31 3.97
N GLU A 12 10.34 -35.97 3.23
CA GLU A 12 10.66 -36.65 1.97
C GLU A 12 11.66 -37.81 2.14
N GLY A 13 11.38 -38.72 3.08
CA GLY A 13 12.23 -39.88 3.36
C GLY A 13 13.57 -39.54 4.03
N ARG A 14 13.82 -38.26 4.34
CA ARG A 14 14.92 -37.82 5.22
C ARG A 14 14.36 -37.60 6.61
N PHE A 15 14.96 -38.27 7.57
CA PHE A 15 14.56 -38.24 8.97
C PHE A 15 15.55 -37.36 9.73
N GLU A 16 15.05 -36.29 10.32
CA GLU A 16 15.83 -35.43 11.20
C GLU A 16 15.21 -35.46 12.61
N GLU A 17 16.04 -35.74 13.62
CA GLU A 17 15.62 -35.61 15.00
C GLU A 17 15.58 -34.13 15.37
N VAL A 18 14.38 -33.63 15.69
CA VAL A 18 14.18 -32.26 16.17
C VAL A 18 13.62 -32.27 17.58
N TRP A 19 14.20 -31.41 18.41
CA TRP A 19 13.71 -31.13 19.75
C TRP A 19 12.70 -29.98 19.67
N LEU A 20 11.43 -30.28 19.89
CA LEU A 20 10.39 -29.27 19.97
C LEU A 20 10.15 -28.93 21.44
N VAL A 21 10.22 -27.64 21.76
CA VAL A 21 9.64 -27.13 22.99
C VAL A 21 8.14 -27.11 22.78
N VAL A 22 7.46 -28.13 23.28
CA VAL A 22 6.00 -28.06 23.43
C VAL A 22 5.75 -27.39 24.75
N GLU A 23 5.47 -26.10 24.66
CA GLU A 23 4.69 -25.45 25.69
C GLU A 23 3.34 -26.17 25.68
N GLU A 24 3.15 -27.10 26.62
CA GLU A 24 1.80 -27.41 27.06
C GLU A 24 1.28 -26.11 27.68
N ASP A 25 0.77 -25.26 26.81
CA ASP A 25 -0.29 -24.35 27.11
C ASP A 25 -1.55 -25.17 26.82
N PRO A 26 -2.05 -25.99 27.78
CA PRO A 26 -3.44 -26.34 27.75
C PRO A 26 -4.14 -25.02 28.04
N LEU A 27 -4.21 -24.13 27.04
CA LEU A 27 -5.27 -23.15 27.00
C LEU A 27 -6.50 -24.02 27.20
N GLU A 28 -7.11 -23.92 28.38
CA GLU A 28 -8.36 -24.60 28.66
C GLU A 28 -9.25 -24.23 27.48
N GLN A 29 -9.50 -25.21 26.59
CA GLN A 29 -10.36 -24.95 25.47
C GLN A 29 -11.66 -24.50 26.10
N TRP A 30 -12.08 -23.29 25.76
CA TRP A 30 -13.35 -22.79 26.28
C TRP A 30 -14.38 -23.88 26.00
N PRO A 31 -15.14 -24.30 27.04
CA PRO A 31 -16.13 -25.35 26.86
C PRO A 31 -17.03 -24.95 25.69
N GLU A 32 -17.41 -25.92 24.86
CA GLU A 32 -18.25 -25.67 23.69
C GLU A 32 -19.51 -24.91 24.15
N GLY A 33 -19.49 -23.59 23.92
CA GLY A 33 -20.59 -22.72 24.30
C GLY A 33 -21.76 -22.96 23.35
N PRO A 34 -22.96 -22.43 23.65
CA PRO A 34 -24.15 -22.69 22.86
C PRO A 34 -24.12 -22.14 21.42
N LEU A 35 -23.01 -21.50 20.99
CA LEU A 35 -22.84 -20.81 19.70
C LEU A 35 -24.05 -19.92 19.35
N ALA A 36 -24.65 -19.30 20.37
CA ALA A 36 -25.87 -18.52 20.24
C ALA A 36 -25.64 -17.20 19.47
N VAL A 37 -24.39 -16.75 19.37
CA VAL A 37 -24.00 -15.48 18.75
C VAL A 37 -22.98 -15.70 17.63
N VAL A 38 -21.83 -16.31 17.94
CA VAL A 38 -20.77 -16.56 16.95
C VAL A 38 -21.25 -17.56 15.90
N GLY A 39 -21.06 -17.23 14.62
CA GLY A 39 -21.49 -18.05 13.48
C GLY A 39 -22.95 -17.88 13.06
N LYS A 40 -23.72 -17.00 13.74
CA LYS A 40 -25.11 -16.69 13.35
C LYS A 40 -25.18 -15.41 12.50
N PRO A 41 -26.14 -15.30 11.55
CA PRO A 41 -26.39 -14.05 10.86
C PRO A 41 -26.80 -12.95 11.86
N ALA A 42 -26.11 -11.82 11.82
CA ALA A 42 -26.41 -10.66 12.66
C ALA A 42 -26.34 -9.38 11.82
N PRO A 43 -27.20 -8.38 12.11
CA PRO A 43 -27.05 -7.05 11.53
C PRO A 43 -25.68 -6.47 11.89
N ARG A 44 -25.12 -5.67 10.97
CA ARG A 44 -23.91 -4.89 11.25
C ARG A 44 -24.19 -3.88 12.36
N LYS A 45 -23.31 -3.83 13.37
CA LYS A 45 -23.42 -2.88 14.49
C LYS A 45 -23.40 -1.42 14.00
N ASP A 46 -22.55 -1.14 13.02
CA ASP A 46 -22.40 0.17 12.36
C ASP A 46 -23.34 0.35 11.15
N GLY A 47 -24.26 -0.58 10.91
CA GLY A 47 -25.13 -0.58 9.73
C GLY A 47 -26.09 0.61 9.70
N HIS A 48 -26.69 0.96 10.83
CA HIS A 48 -27.64 2.07 10.92
C HIS A 48 -27.01 3.43 10.60
N GLU A 49 -25.80 3.69 11.11
CA GLU A 49 -25.08 4.93 10.86
C GLU A 49 -24.71 5.07 9.38
N ARG A 50 -24.30 3.97 8.73
CA ARG A 50 -23.97 3.97 7.30
C ARG A 50 -25.16 4.25 6.40
N VAL A 51 -26.31 3.62 6.66
CA VAL A 51 -27.50 3.79 5.78
C VAL A 51 -28.20 5.14 5.97
N ARG A 52 -27.95 5.85 7.07
CA ARG A 52 -28.47 7.20 7.31
C ARG A 52 -27.51 8.32 6.90
N GLY A 53 -26.30 7.99 6.43
CA GLY A 53 -25.26 8.98 6.13
C GLY A 53 -24.68 9.65 7.39
N GLU A 54 -24.78 8.99 8.53
CA GLU A 54 -24.23 9.45 9.82
C GLU A 54 -22.78 8.97 10.03
N ALA A 55 -22.37 7.90 9.33
CA ALA A 55 -21.00 7.41 9.33
C ALA A 55 -20.06 8.45 8.71
N ARG A 56 -19.07 8.92 9.48
CA ARG A 56 -18.11 9.95 9.06
C ARG A 56 -16.83 9.32 8.55
N TYR A 57 -16.62 9.42 7.24
CA TYR A 57 -15.39 9.00 6.58
C TYR A 57 -14.36 10.14 6.62
N THR A 58 -13.10 9.85 6.26
CA THR A 58 -12.05 10.89 6.24
C THR A 58 -12.43 12.05 5.31
N ALA A 59 -13.11 11.75 4.20
CA ALA A 59 -13.65 12.74 3.27
C ALA A 59 -14.60 13.77 3.91
N ASP A 60 -15.34 13.35 4.93
CA ASP A 60 -16.41 14.17 5.54
C ASP A 60 -15.86 15.14 6.59
N LEU A 61 -14.61 14.95 7.02
CA LEU A 61 -13.97 15.79 8.02
C LEU A 61 -13.77 17.21 7.48
N LYS A 62 -14.09 18.20 8.33
CA LYS A 62 -13.85 19.62 8.07
C LYS A 62 -13.26 20.22 9.33
N LEU A 63 -11.99 20.63 9.27
CA LEU A 63 -11.31 21.33 10.35
C LEU A 63 -11.31 22.84 10.08
N PRO A 64 -11.38 23.70 11.11
CA PRO A 64 -11.33 25.14 10.94
C PRO A 64 -10.08 25.57 10.17
N GLY A 65 -10.27 26.37 9.13
CA GLY A 65 -9.17 26.89 8.32
C GLY A 65 -8.42 25.82 7.51
N MET A 66 -8.95 24.61 7.33
CA MET A 66 -8.28 23.59 6.54
C MET A 66 -7.97 24.06 5.10
N LEU A 67 -6.87 23.57 4.55
CA LEU A 67 -6.44 23.74 3.17
C LEU A 67 -6.62 22.44 2.39
N HIS A 68 -6.59 22.56 1.07
CA HIS A 68 -6.65 21.44 0.15
C HIS A 68 -5.32 21.35 -0.60
N ALA A 69 -4.74 20.15 -0.62
CA ALA A 69 -3.56 19.84 -1.40
C ALA A 69 -3.93 19.20 -2.74
N ALA A 70 -3.15 19.49 -3.77
CA ALA A 70 -3.13 18.77 -5.04
C ALA A 70 -1.69 18.42 -5.38
N VAL A 71 -1.50 17.25 -6.01
CA VAL A 71 -0.19 16.69 -6.33
C VAL A 71 0.04 16.81 -7.84
N LEU A 72 1.16 17.41 -8.22
CA LEU A 72 1.68 17.29 -9.57
C LEU A 72 2.33 15.92 -9.73
N ARG A 73 1.89 15.17 -10.74
CA ARG A 73 2.34 13.82 -11.03
C ARG A 73 3.05 13.77 -12.39
N SER A 74 4.06 12.90 -12.49
CA SER A 74 4.80 12.69 -13.73
C SER A 74 3.87 12.18 -14.85
N PRO A 75 3.91 12.77 -16.05
CA PRO A 75 3.23 12.20 -17.21
C PRO A 75 4.02 11.06 -17.86
N HIS A 76 5.32 10.91 -17.56
CA HIS A 76 6.23 9.97 -18.22
C HIS A 76 6.33 8.64 -17.48
N ALA A 77 6.58 7.55 -18.22
CA ALA A 77 6.79 6.23 -17.64
C ALA A 77 8.16 6.09 -16.95
N HIS A 78 9.18 6.81 -17.42
CA HIS A 78 10.46 6.92 -16.74
C HIS A 78 11.10 8.27 -17.11
N ALA A 79 11.29 9.16 -16.14
CA ALA A 79 11.91 10.46 -16.40
C ALA A 79 12.51 11.08 -15.14
N LYS A 80 13.53 11.93 -15.32
CA LYS A 80 14.13 12.74 -14.28
C LYS A 80 13.71 14.20 -14.41
N VAL A 81 13.47 14.86 -13.28
CA VAL A 81 13.25 16.30 -13.20
C VAL A 81 14.59 17.01 -13.41
N ARG A 82 14.77 17.70 -14.54
CA ARG A 82 15.95 18.54 -14.81
C ARG A 82 15.86 19.87 -14.09
N ARG A 83 14.67 20.46 -14.12
CA ARG A 83 14.34 21.74 -13.47
C ARG A 83 12.86 21.73 -13.10
N ILE A 84 12.54 22.35 -11.98
CA ILE A 84 11.17 22.62 -11.56
C ILE A 84 11.03 24.07 -11.10
N ASP A 85 9.95 24.72 -11.50
CA ASP A 85 9.61 26.08 -11.08
C ASP A 85 8.21 26.11 -10.43
N LEU A 86 8.19 26.41 -9.13
CA LEU A 86 6.97 26.51 -8.33
C LEU A 86 6.42 27.94 -8.30
N ALA A 87 7.15 28.93 -8.82
CA ALA A 87 6.77 30.35 -8.73
C ALA A 87 5.43 30.67 -9.43
N PRO A 88 5.11 30.12 -10.61
CA PRO A 88 3.81 30.38 -11.24
C PRO A 88 2.65 29.86 -10.39
N ALA A 89 2.81 28.68 -9.78
CA ALA A 89 1.82 28.11 -8.87
C ALA A 89 1.63 28.98 -7.61
N LEU A 90 2.73 29.42 -6.99
CA LEU A 90 2.71 30.26 -5.79
C LEU A 90 2.07 31.64 -6.03
N ALA A 91 2.11 32.15 -7.26
CA ALA A 91 1.49 33.42 -7.62
C ALA A 91 -0.04 33.36 -7.76
N LEU A 92 -0.64 32.16 -7.82
CA LEU A 92 -2.07 32.02 -8.03
C LEU A 92 -2.90 32.38 -6.78
N PRO A 93 -4.10 32.97 -6.95
CA PRO A 93 -4.96 33.35 -5.82
C PRO A 93 -5.34 32.15 -4.94
N GLY A 94 -5.15 32.32 -3.63
CA GLY A 94 -5.54 31.32 -2.62
C GLY A 94 -4.52 30.22 -2.38
N VAL A 95 -3.40 30.20 -3.11
CA VAL A 95 -2.27 29.31 -2.83
C VAL A 95 -1.54 29.78 -1.57
N ARG A 96 -1.20 28.83 -0.69
CA ARG A 96 -0.58 29.10 0.62
C ARG A 96 0.82 28.51 0.74
N ALA A 97 1.08 27.40 0.07
CA ALA A 97 2.40 26.78 0.02
C ALA A 97 2.49 25.87 -1.21
N ALA A 98 3.70 25.68 -1.71
CA ALA A 98 4.06 24.66 -2.68
C ALA A 98 5.34 23.96 -2.19
N ILE A 99 5.47 22.69 -2.53
CA ILE A 99 6.62 21.84 -2.21
C ILE A 99 7.03 21.04 -3.45
N GLY A 100 8.32 20.88 -3.68
CA GLY A 100 8.91 20.12 -4.78
C GLY A 100 9.54 18.79 -4.32
N PRO A 101 10.35 18.17 -5.19
CA PRO A 101 11.02 16.90 -4.90
C PRO A 101 11.86 16.94 -3.62
N GLY A 102 11.84 15.83 -2.85
CA GLY A 102 12.60 15.69 -1.61
C GLY A 102 12.08 16.51 -0.41
N GLU A 103 11.15 17.43 -0.62
CA GLU A 103 10.59 18.26 0.46
C GLU A 103 9.53 17.52 1.29
N ALA A 104 8.95 16.44 0.77
CA ALA A 104 8.14 15.48 1.51
C ALA A 104 8.43 14.05 1.03
N HIS A 105 8.28 13.07 1.92
CA HIS A 105 8.46 11.66 1.57
C HIS A 105 7.48 11.25 0.44
N GLY A 106 8.00 10.59 -0.59
CA GLY A 106 7.25 10.20 -1.78
C GLY A 106 7.17 11.27 -2.89
N LEU A 107 7.77 12.45 -2.72
CA LEU A 107 8.00 13.40 -3.83
C LEU A 107 9.39 13.16 -4.43
N GLU A 108 9.42 12.58 -5.63
CA GLU A 108 10.64 12.06 -6.24
C GLU A 108 11.20 12.96 -7.35
N GLU A 109 12.53 13.04 -7.45
CA GLU A 109 13.23 13.70 -8.55
C GLU A 109 13.31 12.83 -9.82
N GLU A 110 13.15 11.52 -9.66
CA GLU A 110 13.19 10.54 -10.74
C GLU A 110 11.91 9.70 -10.67
N ALA A 111 11.03 9.89 -11.64
CA ALA A 111 9.75 9.20 -11.71
C ALA A 111 9.92 7.87 -12.44
N GLY A 112 9.73 6.75 -11.73
CA GLY A 112 9.77 5.39 -12.31
C GLY A 112 8.47 4.91 -12.96
N PHE A 113 7.41 5.72 -12.97
CA PHE A 113 6.13 5.42 -13.64
C PHE A 113 5.28 6.69 -13.87
N SER A 114 4.33 6.60 -14.81
CA SER A 114 3.35 7.66 -15.06
C SER A 114 2.34 7.72 -13.91
N GLY A 115 2.30 8.83 -13.20
CA GLY A 115 1.54 8.99 -11.95
C GLY A 115 2.40 9.17 -10.70
N ALA A 116 3.72 8.97 -10.77
CA ALA A 116 4.63 9.23 -9.65
C ALA A 116 4.53 10.69 -9.19
N ALA A 117 4.55 10.93 -7.88
CA ALA A 117 4.38 12.26 -7.30
C ALA A 117 5.70 13.04 -7.30
N VAL A 118 5.63 14.32 -7.68
CA VAL A 118 6.82 15.14 -7.96
C VAL A 118 6.81 16.43 -7.16
N ALA A 119 5.66 17.09 -7.10
CA ALA A 119 5.45 18.31 -6.34
C ALA A 119 4.02 18.39 -5.84
N ALA A 120 3.74 19.27 -4.89
CA ALA A 120 2.38 19.48 -4.39
C ALA A 120 2.14 20.95 -3.98
N VAL A 121 0.87 21.35 -4.00
CA VAL A 121 0.43 22.70 -3.65
C VAL A 121 -0.71 22.64 -2.65
N ALA A 122 -0.70 23.48 -1.61
CA ALA A 122 -1.83 23.72 -0.73
C ALA A 122 -2.52 25.05 -1.04
N ALA A 123 -3.84 25.03 -1.18
CA ALA A 123 -4.66 26.22 -1.41
C ALA A 123 -5.97 26.21 -0.61
N ASP A 124 -6.66 27.35 -0.56
CA ASP A 124 -7.90 27.53 0.21
C ASP A 124 -9.06 26.64 -0.29
N THR A 125 -9.05 26.27 -1.56
CA THR A 125 -10.02 25.32 -2.15
C THR A 125 -9.33 24.26 -2.99
N PHE A 126 -9.97 23.11 -3.16
CA PHE A 126 -9.45 22.04 -4.00
C PHE A 126 -9.29 22.46 -5.47
N GLY A 127 -10.20 23.28 -5.99
CA GLY A 127 -10.10 23.81 -7.36
C GLY A 127 -8.88 24.69 -7.56
N GLN A 128 -8.57 25.58 -6.59
CA GLN A 128 -7.36 26.40 -6.63
C GLN A 128 -6.09 25.56 -6.53
N ALA A 129 -6.07 24.55 -5.65
CA ALA A 129 -4.92 23.67 -5.50
C ALA A 129 -4.61 22.94 -6.81
N ARG A 130 -5.64 22.42 -7.49
CA ARG A 130 -5.49 21.75 -8.79
C ARG A 130 -5.00 22.68 -9.89
N ALA A 131 -5.60 23.86 -10.02
CA ALA A 131 -5.16 24.85 -11.00
C ALA A 131 -3.70 25.29 -10.76
N ALA A 132 -3.28 25.39 -9.49
CA ALA A 132 -1.91 25.72 -9.14
C ALA A 132 -0.93 24.57 -9.40
N ALA A 133 -1.31 23.33 -9.13
CA ALA A 133 -0.48 22.17 -9.49
C ALA A 133 -0.24 22.09 -11.00
N GLU A 134 -1.25 22.42 -11.82
CA GLU A 134 -1.12 22.49 -13.30
C GLU A 134 -0.24 23.66 -13.78
N ALA A 135 -0.06 24.70 -12.96
CA ALA A 135 0.80 25.85 -13.28
C ALA A 135 2.27 25.63 -12.91
N ILE A 136 2.62 24.52 -12.25
CA ILE A 136 4.02 24.19 -11.98
C ILE A 136 4.71 23.84 -13.31
N GLU A 137 5.83 24.50 -13.58
CA GLU A 137 6.62 24.24 -14.77
C GLU A 137 7.71 23.22 -14.45
N VAL A 138 7.84 22.18 -15.29
CA VAL A 138 8.84 21.13 -15.14
C VAL A 138 9.54 20.89 -16.46
N GLU A 139 10.87 20.87 -16.42
CA GLU A 139 11.69 20.37 -17.52
C GLU A 139 12.08 18.92 -17.22
N TRP A 140 11.76 18.02 -18.16
CA TRP A 140 11.98 16.59 -18.02
C TRP A 140 13.16 16.11 -18.86
N GLU A 141 13.90 15.15 -18.32
CA GLU A 141 14.75 14.23 -19.07
C GLU A 141 14.05 12.87 -19.11
N GLU A 142 13.53 12.47 -20.28
CA GLU A 142 12.95 11.13 -20.46
C GLU A 142 14.06 10.09 -20.49
N LEU A 143 13.86 8.99 -19.75
CA LEU A 143 14.81 7.90 -19.61
C LEU A 143 14.30 6.63 -20.30
N GLU A 144 15.17 5.62 -20.45
CA GLU A 144 14.77 4.35 -21.06
C GLU A 144 13.68 3.66 -20.25
N VAL A 145 12.63 3.20 -20.92
CA VAL A 145 11.49 2.53 -20.30
C VAL A 145 11.51 1.03 -20.60
N VAL A 146 11.35 0.20 -19.57
CA VAL A 146 11.13 -1.25 -19.72
C VAL A 146 9.73 -1.60 -19.23
N LEU A 147 8.83 -1.96 -20.16
CA LEU A 147 7.42 -2.29 -19.85
C LEU A 147 7.12 -3.80 -19.94
N ASP A 148 7.99 -4.57 -20.60
CA ASP A 148 7.81 -6.01 -20.75
C ASP A 148 8.52 -6.75 -19.61
N PRO A 149 7.81 -7.58 -18.82
CA PRO A 149 8.40 -8.27 -17.68
C PRO A 149 9.41 -9.36 -18.08
N ASP A 150 9.25 -10.02 -19.24
CA ASP A 150 10.25 -11.00 -19.71
C ASP A 150 11.54 -10.29 -20.12
N GLU A 151 11.45 -9.08 -20.68
CA GLU A 151 12.61 -8.23 -20.95
C GLU A 151 13.28 -7.73 -19.66
N ALA A 152 12.50 -7.31 -18.67
CA ALA A 152 13.03 -6.89 -17.37
C ALA A 152 13.84 -8.02 -16.70
N VAL A 153 13.32 -9.25 -16.70
CA VAL A 153 14.02 -10.43 -16.16
C VAL A 153 15.33 -10.72 -16.91
N LYS A 154 15.34 -10.65 -18.25
CA LYS A 154 16.58 -10.87 -19.04
C LYS A 154 17.67 -9.86 -18.75
N ARG A 155 17.29 -8.64 -18.37
CA ARG A 155 18.19 -7.54 -18.01
C ARG A 155 18.52 -7.48 -16.53
N GLU A 156 18.03 -8.44 -15.74
CA GLU A 156 18.21 -8.49 -14.29
C GLU A 156 17.67 -7.23 -13.59
N LEU A 157 16.63 -6.61 -14.15
CA LEU A 157 15.92 -5.46 -13.55
C LEU A 157 14.87 -5.97 -12.54
N LEU A 158 15.35 -6.52 -11.44
CA LEU A 158 14.55 -7.14 -10.39
C LEU A 158 14.33 -6.18 -9.21
N THR A 159 13.18 -6.30 -8.53
CA THR A 159 12.86 -5.50 -7.33
C THR A 159 13.53 -6.05 -6.07
N ASP A 160 13.72 -7.38 -6.00
CA ASP A 160 14.51 -8.04 -4.96
C ASP A 160 15.90 -8.34 -5.56
N GLU A 161 16.96 -8.30 -4.75
CA GLU A 161 18.33 -8.60 -5.22
C GLU A 161 18.46 -10.01 -5.82
N GLU A 162 17.70 -10.98 -5.29
CA GLU A 162 17.75 -12.39 -5.70
C GLU A 162 16.34 -12.98 -5.88
N PRO A 163 16.15 -13.90 -6.85
CA PRO A 163 14.89 -14.60 -7.02
C PRO A 163 14.60 -15.52 -5.84
N ARG A 164 13.35 -15.52 -5.37
CA ARG A 164 12.90 -16.43 -4.32
C ARG A 164 12.80 -17.85 -4.89
N ARG A 165 13.65 -18.75 -4.39
CA ARG A 165 13.69 -20.16 -4.78
C ARG A 165 13.17 -21.04 -3.65
N TYR A 166 12.27 -21.96 -3.99
CA TYR A 166 11.81 -23.02 -3.10
C TYR A 166 11.97 -24.35 -3.82
N GLU A 167 12.63 -25.30 -3.16
CA GLU A 167 12.85 -26.65 -3.69
C GLU A 167 12.48 -27.68 -2.64
N ARG A 168 11.92 -28.78 -3.14
CA ARG A 168 11.40 -29.88 -2.33
C ARG A 168 11.52 -31.16 -3.16
N GLY A 169 12.11 -32.19 -2.60
CA GLY A 169 12.23 -33.51 -3.21
C GLY A 169 13.26 -33.58 -4.34
N ASP A 170 13.09 -34.62 -5.18
CA ASP A 170 13.84 -34.84 -6.42
C ASP A 170 12.87 -34.67 -7.58
N VAL A 171 12.76 -33.44 -8.07
CA VAL A 171 11.77 -33.03 -9.08
C VAL A 171 12.05 -33.71 -10.42
N GLU A 172 13.32 -33.86 -10.79
CA GLU A 172 13.75 -34.54 -12.01
C GLU A 172 13.33 -36.01 -12.02
N LYS A 173 13.59 -36.74 -10.93
CA LYS A 173 13.13 -38.12 -10.77
C LYS A 173 11.61 -38.21 -10.80
N ALA A 174 10.93 -37.31 -10.10
CA ALA A 174 9.47 -37.31 -10.04
C ALA A 174 8.82 -37.07 -11.42
N PHE A 175 9.38 -36.20 -12.26
CA PHE A 175 8.92 -36.03 -13.64
C PHE A 175 9.23 -37.25 -14.52
N ALA A 176 10.33 -37.96 -14.28
CA ALA A 176 10.66 -39.18 -15.03
C ALA A 176 9.71 -40.34 -14.69
N GLU A 177 9.16 -40.37 -13.48
CA GLU A 177 8.19 -41.36 -13.01
C GLU A 177 6.72 -40.97 -13.26
N ALA A 178 6.46 -39.79 -13.84
CA ALA A 178 5.12 -39.34 -14.16
C ALA A 178 4.58 -40.03 -15.42
N ASP A 179 3.33 -40.50 -15.38
CA ASP A 179 2.66 -41.09 -16.55
C ASP A 179 2.18 -40.00 -17.53
N VAL A 180 1.87 -38.82 -17.01
CA VAL A 180 1.50 -37.64 -17.79
C VAL A 180 2.18 -36.39 -17.23
N VAL A 181 2.63 -35.51 -18.13
CA VAL A 181 3.18 -34.20 -17.80
C VAL A 181 2.39 -33.14 -18.56
N VAL A 182 1.95 -32.11 -17.85
CA VAL A 182 1.26 -30.95 -18.41
C VAL A 182 2.10 -29.71 -18.19
N GLU A 183 2.28 -28.95 -19.26
CA GLU A 183 2.98 -27.67 -19.27
C GLU A 183 2.04 -26.58 -19.74
N ALA A 184 1.95 -25.49 -18.98
CA ALA A 184 1.09 -24.37 -19.31
C ALA A 184 1.67 -23.06 -18.82
N THR A 185 1.39 -21.99 -19.57
CA THR A 185 1.65 -20.62 -19.14
C THR A 185 0.33 -19.94 -18.83
N TYR A 186 0.20 -19.44 -17.61
CA TYR A 186 -0.95 -18.67 -17.14
C TYR A 186 -0.56 -17.20 -16.97
N ARG A 187 -1.50 -16.30 -17.27
CA ARG A 187 -1.30 -14.87 -17.11
C ARG A 187 -2.47 -14.27 -16.34
N THR A 188 -2.16 -13.33 -15.45
CA THR A 188 -3.17 -12.49 -14.80
C THR A 188 -2.86 -11.04 -15.11
N GLN A 189 -3.89 -10.25 -15.42
CA GLN A 189 -3.76 -8.82 -15.66
C GLN A 189 -3.54 -8.03 -14.37
N THR A 190 -3.10 -6.79 -14.53
CA THR A 190 -3.13 -5.78 -13.47
C THR A 190 -4.58 -5.48 -13.08
N VAL A 191 -4.86 -5.46 -11.77
CA VAL A 191 -6.19 -5.13 -11.24
C VAL A 191 -6.10 -4.05 -10.16
N LEU A 192 -6.99 -3.08 -10.22
CA LEU A 192 -7.10 -2.00 -9.25
C LEU A 192 -8.17 -2.31 -8.20
N HIS A 193 -7.90 -1.90 -6.96
CA HIS A 193 -8.75 -2.15 -5.79
C HIS A 193 -10.11 -1.46 -5.87
N ASN A 194 -10.15 -0.26 -6.45
CA ASN A 194 -11.37 0.53 -6.66
C ASN A 194 -12.23 0.69 -5.39
N SER A 195 -11.61 0.97 -4.24
CA SER A 195 -12.35 1.35 -3.03
C SER A 195 -13.25 2.55 -3.32
N LEU A 196 -14.50 2.54 -2.86
CA LEU A 196 -15.44 3.62 -3.20
C LEU A 196 -15.00 4.98 -2.62
N GLU A 197 -14.46 4.98 -1.40
CA GLU A 197 -13.72 6.12 -0.88
C GLU A 197 -12.30 6.10 -1.46
N THR A 198 -11.86 7.20 -2.08
CA THR A 198 -10.49 7.33 -2.57
C THR A 198 -9.48 7.49 -1.43
N HIS A 199 -8.21 7.22 -1.72
CA HIS A 199 -7.10 7.45 -0.79
C HIS A 199 -7.00 8.95 -0.46
N GLN A 200 -6.91 9.25 0.84
CA GLN A 200 -6.77 10.62 1.33
C GLN A 200 -6.31 10.65 2.78
N ALA A 201 -5.66 11.74 3.13
CA ALA A 201 -5.30 12.08 4.49
C ALA A 201 -5.60 13.55 4.79
N LEU A 202 -5.95 13.83 6.04
CA LEU A 202 -6.02 15.16 6.61
C LEU A 202 -5.06 15.22 7.78
N CYS A 203 -4.06 16.08 7.68
CA CYS A 203 -3.01 16.24 8.68
C CYS A 203 -3.14 17.60 9.38
N GLU A 204 -2.92 17.62 10.69
CA GLU A 204 -2.90 18.82 11.52
C GLU A 204 -1.77 18.72 12.55
N TRP A 205 -0.98 19.78 12.68
CA TRP A 205 0.02 19.89 13.75
C TRP A 205 -0.55 20.68 14.92
N GLN A 206 -0.48 20.10 16.11
CA GLN A 206 -0.81 20.75 17.39
C GLN A 206 0.46 20.82 18.24
N GLY A 207 1.17 21.95 18.16
CA GLY A 207 2.51 22.06 18.73
C GLY A 207 3.47 21.09 18.04
N ASP A 208 4.00 20.13 18.78
CA ASP A 208 4.91 19.08 18.29
C ASP A 208 4.19 17.76 17.93
N THR A 209 2.88 17.70 18.08
CA THR A 209 2.07 16.49 17.87
C THR A 209 1.36 16.54 16.53
N LEU A 210 1.52 15.50 15.71
CA LEU A 210 0.86 15.33 14.42
C LEU A 210 -0.40 14.47 14.56
N HIS A 211 -1.55 15.06 14.20
CA HIS A 211 -2.80 14.32 14.02
C HIS A 211 -2.98 13.97 12.55
N VAL A 212 -3.18 12.67 12.27
CA VAL A 212 -3.40 12.12 10.93
C VAL A 212 -4.77 11.46 10.89
N TYR A 213 -5.72 12.09 10.19
CA TYR A 213 -7.01 11.50 9.87
C TYR A 213 -6.90 10.84 8.50
N ILE A 214 -7.06 9.52 8.43
CA ILE A 214 -6.76 8.74 7.23
C ILE A 214 -7.69 7.54 7.12
N SER A 215 -8.11 7.23 5.90
CA SER A 215 -8.88 6.01 5.61
C SER A 215 -7.89 4.85 5.50
N THR A 216 -7.76 4.02 6.54
CA THR A 216 -6.76 2.93 6.61
C THR A 216 -7.32 1.61 7.13
N GLN A 217 -6.66 0.52 6.74
CA GLN A 217 -6.88 -0.83 7.28
C GLN A 217 -6.09 -1.08 8.58
N PHE A 218 -5.05 -0.29 8.88
CA PHE A 218 -4.10 -0.62 9.93
C PHE A 218 -3.53 0.62 10.64
N ILE A 219 -4.29 1.22 11.56
CA ILE A 219 -3.92 2.47 12.25
C ILE A 219 -2.56 2.41 12.97
N TRP A 220 -2.18 1.26 13.52
CA TRP A 220 -0.91 1.11 14.25
C TRP A 220 0.29 1.11 13.31
N GLY A 221 0.20 0.42 12.16
CA GLY A 221 1.25 0.46 11.14
C GLY A 221 1.42 1.83 10.52
N ILE A 222 0.32 2.54 10.27
CA ILE A 222 0.37 3.94 9.82
C ILE A 222 1.11 4.80 10.84
N ARG A 223 0.77 4.68 12.12
CA ARG A 223 1.38 5.47 13.20
C ARG A 223 2.88 5.24 13.28
N GLN A 224 3.30 3.97 13.27
CA GLN A 224 4.71 3.58 13.28
C GLN A 224 5.43 4.12 12.04
N ALA A 225 4.90 3.87 10.84
CA ALA A 225 5.53 4.29 9.59
C ALA A 225 5.66 5.82 9.50
N VAL A 226 4.64 6.57 9.91
CA VAL A 226 4.69 8.05 9.92
C VAL A 226 5.70 8.54 10.94
N ALA A 227 5.73 7.97 12.14
CA ALA A 227 6.69 8.33 13.19
C ALA A 227 8.14 8.09 12.72
N ASP A 228 8.44 6.91 12.19
CA ASP A 228 9.77 6.55 11.69
C ASP A 228 10.20 7.47 10.54
N THR A 229 9.31 7.68 9.56
CA THR A 229 9.62 8.47 8.36
C THR A 229 9.88 9.94 8.69
N LEU A 230 9.14 10.51 9.64
CA LEU A 230 9.27 11.92 10.02
C LEU A 230 10.25 12.15 11.18
N GLY A 231 10.85 11.08 11.73
CA GLY A 231 11.74 11.15 12.88
C GLY A 231 11.05 11.64 14.16
N LEU A 232 9.78 11.28 14.35
CA LEU A 232 8.98 11.66 15.51
C LEU A 232 8.91 10.51 16.52
N PRO A 233 8.83 10.81 17.84
CA PRO A 233 8.38 9.84 18.81
C PRO A 233 6.96 9.34 18.46
N GLU A 234 6.69 8.04 18.63
CA GLU A 234 5.40 7.47 18.24
C GLU A 234 4.22 8.09 19.01
N ASP A 235 4.41 8.50 20.27
CA ASP A 235 3.43 9.22 21.10
C ASP A 235 3.14 10.65 20.62
N LYS A 236 3.94 11.18 19.69
CA LYS A 236 3.70 12.44 18.97
C LYS A 236 2.95 12.27 17.65
N VAL A 237 2.56 11.04 17.30
CA VAL A 237 1.72 10.74 16.13
C VAL A 237 0.41 10.12 16.57
N ARG A 238 -0.70 10.78 16.26
CA ARG A 238 -2.05 10.27 16.48
C ARG A 238 -2.71 9.95 15.15
N VAL A 239 -3.05 8.68 14.92
CA VAL A 239 -3.77 8.24 13.73
C VAL A 239 -5.23 7.99 14.07
N VAL A 240 -6.15 8.52 13.24
CA VAL A 240 -7.60 8.41 13.43
C VAL A 240 -8.25 7.90 12.14
N CYS A 241 -9.00 6.80 12.26
CA CYS A 241 -9.88 6.26 11.23
C CYS A 241 -11.22 5.88 11.89
N GLU A 242 -12.25 6.70 11.72
CA GLU A 242 -13.61 6.41 12.23
C GLU A 242 -14.33 5.39 11.32
N TYR A 243 -14.32 5.66 10.01
CA TYR A 243 -14.87 4.81 8.96
C TYR A 243 -13.92 4.74 7.77
N MET A 244 -13.93 3.60 7.09
CA MET A 244 -13.18 3.36 5.85
C MET A 244 -14.12 2.87 4.75
N GLY A 245 -14.10 3.51 3.58
CA GLY A 245 -14.91 3.19 2.40
C GLY A 245 -14.30 2.09 1.52
N GLY A 246 -13.76 1.05 2.15
CA GLY A 246 -13.05 -0.05 1.50
C GLY A 246 -11.56 0.25 1.27
N GLY A 247 -10.77 -0.82 1.13
CA GLY A 247 -9.33 -0.77 0.86
C GLY A 247 -8.84 -2.00 0.09
N PHE A 248 -9.32 -3.19 0.45
CA PHE A 248 -9.04 -4.44 -0.28
C PHE A 248 -7.54 -4.76 -0.43
N GLY A 249 -6.70 -4.24 0.47
CA GLY A 249 -5.25 -4.38 0.46
C GLY A 249 -4.50 -3.07 0.20
N SER A 250 -5.15 -2.06 -0.39
CA SER A 250 -4.44 -0.83 -0.84
C SER A 250 -4.19 0.20 0.25
N LYS A 251 -4.90 0.13 1.39
CA LYS A 251 -4.86 1.17 2.43
C LYS A 251 -4.13 0.74 3.69
N ASN A 252 -3.05 -0.03 3.53
CA ASN A 252 -2.21 -0.51 4.62
C ASN A 252 -1.04 0.43 4.94
N GLY A 253 -0.65 1.30 3.99
CA GLY A 253 0.43 2.28 4.14
C GLY A 253 -0.09 3.73 4.20
N PRO A 254 0.73 4.68 4.68
CA PRO A 254 0.39 6.10 4.69
C PRO A 254 0.48 6.72 3.28
N ASP A 255 1.36 6.20 2.43
CA ASP A 255 1.68 6.66 1.08
C ASP A 255 1.98 8.18 0.98
N GLU A 256 2.27 8.66 -0.23
CA GLU A 256 2.80 10.01 -0.47
C GLU A 256 1.81 11.11 -0.05
N TYR A 257 0.51 10.88 -0.23
CA TYR A 257 -0.52 11.88 0.09
C TYR A 257 -0.57 12.23 1.58
N THR A 258 -0.21 11.31 2.48
CA THR A 258 -0.14 11.57 3.92
C THR A 258 1.04 12.49 4.26
N TYR A 259 2.21 12.22 3.69
CA TYR A 259 3.41 13.02 3.94
C TYR A 259 3.33 14.40 3.30
N VAL A 260 2.74 14.51 2.10
CA VAL A 260 2.39 15.78 1.47
C VAL A 260 1.48 16.61 2.37
N ALA A 261 0.40 16.00 2.89
CA ALA A 261 -0.50 16.69 3.80
C ALA A 261 0.21 17.12 5.10
N ALA A 262 1.05 16.26 5.68
CA ALA A 262 1.78 16.56 6.91
C ALA A 262 2.77 17.72 6.73
N GLU A 263 3.56 17.71 5.66
CA GLU A 263 4.55 18.76 5.39
C GLU A 263 3.89 20.11 5.08
N LEU A 264 2.87 20.12 4.22
CA LEU A 264 2.13 21.35 3.91
C LEU A 264 1.41 21.89 5.15
N ALA A 265 0.89 21.02 6.02
CA ALA A 265 0.26 21.44 7.28
C ALA A 265 1.29 22.09 8.21
N LYS A 266 2.52 21.55 8.25
CA LYS A 266 3.62 22.11 9.04
C LYS A 266 4.02 23.50 8.55
N ARG A 267 4.22 23.66 7.23
CA ARG A 267 4.62 24.94 6.61
C ARG A 267 3.58 26.04 6.77
N THR A 268 2.31 25.68 6.67
CA THR A 268 1.21 26.65 6.69
C THR A 268 0.64 26.91 8.08
N GLY A 269 0.95 26.07 9.07
CA GLY A 269 0.34 26.12 10.41
C GLY A 269 -1.17 25.88 10.39
N ARG A 270 -1.69 25.26 9.32
CA ARG A 270 -3.12 25.01 9.09
C ARG A 270 -3.33 23.52 8.80
N PRO A 271 -4.49 22.93 9.13
CA PRO A 271 -4.78 21.57 8.70
C PRO A 271 -4.76 21.47 7.17
N VAL A 272 -4.19 20.41 6.60
CA VAL A 272 -4.14 20.20 5.15
C VAL A 272 -4.72 18.84 4.81
N ARG A 273 -5.65 18.82 3.86
CA ARG A 273 -6.17 17.59 3.26
C ARG A 273 -5.52 17.34 1.91
N CYS A 274 -4.89 16.18 1.74
CA CYS A 274 -4.52 15.67 0.43
C CYS A 274 -5.46 14.52 0.09
N ALA A 275 -6.31 14.70 -0.92
CA ALA A 275 -7.27 13.69 -1.36
C ALA A 275 -7.05 13.40 -2.84
N LEU A 276 -6.78 12.13 -3.15
CA LEU A 276 -6.61 11.71 -4.53
C LEU A 276 -7.95 11.75 -5.25
N THR A 277 -7.95 12.28 -6.47
CA THR A 277 -9.03 12.03 -7.41
C THR A 277 -9.06 10.55 -7.79
N ARG A 278 -10.20 10.09 -8.34
CA ARG A 278 -10.30 8.71 -8.83
C ARG A 278 -9.24 8.38 -9.89
N ARG A 279 -8.92 9.34 -10.76
CA ARG A 279 -7.90 9.17 -11.80
C ARG A 279 -6.51 8.99 -11.19
N GLU A 280 -6.16 9.81 -10.20
CA GLU A 280 -4.86 9.70 -9.51
C GLU A 280 -4.74 8.38 -8.77
N GLU A 281 -5.78 7.95 -8.06
CA GLU A 281 -5.78 6.66 -7.37
C GLU A 281 -5.49 5.49 -8.34
N HIS A 282 -6.06 5.52 -9.55
CA HIS A 282 -5.80 4.49 -10.56
C HIS A 282 -4.36 4.44 -11.04
N THR A 283 -3.61 5.53 -10.89
CA THR A 283 -2.22 5.64 -11.34
C THR A 283 -1.19 5.54 -10.22
N SER A 284 -1.56 5.83 -8.97
CA SER A 284 -0.56 5.97 -7.88
C SER A 284 -0.83 5.17 -6.61
N ALA A 285 -2.03 4.64 -6.40
CA ALA A 285 -2.38 3.92 -5.15
C ALA A 285 -2.04 2.42 -5.19
N GLY A 286 -1.12 2.01 -6.05
CA GLY A 286 -0.73 0.63 -6.26
C GLY A 286 -1.80 -0.24 -6.95
N ASN A 287 -1.43 -1.48 -7.23
CA ASN A 287 -2.28 -2.44 -7.93
C ASN A 287 -1.92 -3.88 -7.55
N ARG A 288 -2.78 -4.84 -7.92
CA ARG A 288 -2.35 -6.24 -8.01
C ARG A 288 -1.48 -6.39 -9.25
N ASN A 289 -0.23 -6.78 -9.04
CA ASN A 289 0.73 -7.01 -10.12
C ASN A 289 0.20 -8.04 -11.14
N ALA A 290 0.44 -7.76 -12.42
CA ALA A 290 0.29 -8.77 -13.45
C ALA A 290 1.28 -9.92 -13.21
N THR A 291 0.90 -11.16 -13.56
CA THR A 291 1.76 -12.32 -13.39
C THR A 291 1.91 -13.08 -14.70
N ILE A 292 3.10 -13.66 -14.90
CA ILE A 292 3.37 -14.70 -15.91
C ILE A 292 3.83 -15.92 -15.13
N GLN A 293 3.01 -16.96 -15.14
CA GLN A 293 3.24 -18.18 -14.36
C GLN A 293 3.49 -19.32 -15.34
N ARG A 294 4.73 -19.81 -15.39
CA ARG A 294 5.12 -20.96 -16.21
C ARG A 294 5.10 -22.19 -15.30
N LEU A 295 4.10 -23.06 -15.48
CA LEU A 295 3.90 -24.24 -14.65
C LEU A 295 4.14 -25.51 -15.45
N ARG A 296 4.78 -26.46 -14.80
CA ARG A 296 4.93 -27.85 -15.23
C ARG A 296 4.47 -28.74 -14.08
N ALA A 297 3.59 -29.69 -14.36
CA ALA A 297 3.05 -30.60 -13.36
C ALA A 297 3.02 -32.04 -13.92
N GLY A 298 3.45 -33.00 -13.11
CA GLY A 298 3.52 -34.43 -13.43
C GLY A 298 2.57 -35.22 -12.55
N ALA A 299 1.82 -36.14 -13.15
CA ALA A 299 0.91 -37.03 -12.42
C ALA A 299 0.98 -38.47 -12.91
N ARG A 300 0.60 -39.40 -12.02
CA ARG A 300 0.34 -40.80 -12.36
C ARG A 300 -1.06 -40.96 -12.94
N SER A 301 -1.30 -42.11 -13.57
CA SER A 301 -2.58 -42.48 -14.18
C SER A 301 -3.74 -42.56 -13.18
N ASP A 302 -3.44 -42.69 -11.88
CA ASP A 302 -4.43 -42.68 -10.79
C ASP A 302 -4.78 -41.26 -10.29
N GLY A 303 -4.17 -40.21 -10.86
CA GLY A 303 -4.38 -38.81 -10.49
C GLY A 303 -3.45 -38.29 -9.40
N THR A 304 -2.53 -39.10 -8.88
CA THR A 304 -1.53 -38.65 -7.90
C THR A 304 -0.54 -37.68 -8.54
N ILE A 305 -0.43 -36.45 -8.01
CA ILE A 305 0.59 -35.48 -8.41
C ILE A 305 1.93 -35.93 -7.81
N VAL A 306 2.96 -35.98 -8.65
CA VAL A 306 4.32 -36.38 -8.25
C VAL A 306 5.35 -35.26 -8.40
N ALA A 307 5.12 -34.31 -9.33
CA ALA A 307 6.03 -33.21 -9.64
C ALA A 307 5.26 -31.93 -10.02
#